data_AF-A0A9D8TK57-F1
#
_entry.id   AF-A0A9D8TK57-F1
#
_cell.length_a   1.000
_cell.length_b   1.000
_cell.length_c   1.000
_cell.angle_alpha   90.00
_cell.angle_beta   90.00
_cell.angle_gamma   90.00
#
_symmetry.space_group_name_H-M   'P 1'
#
loop_
_entity.id
_entity.type
_entity.pdbx_description
1 polymer ?
#
loop_
_entity_poly.entity_id
_entity_poly.type
_entity_poly.pdbx_seq_one_letter_code
_entity_poly.pdbx_strand_id
1 'polypeptide(L)'
;MKNFLLKSLGFFLLLVLVFGGFEWALRRIPNDYNYKATYYRHHDKEIKIWNVGSSHAYYGINPDYFEKTAFNGAHVSQSLDFDLKLLRKYIRRMDSLEVFILPVSYFSLFSRLEKGAEAWRCINYSEYPLAQFGLRKNLRIFGDQAAFDRAKEALKGSRNDRSCLDNGMGSAFRY
;
A
#
# COMPACT_ATOMS: atom_id res chain seq x y z
N MET A 1 -13.25 29.57 34.89
CA MET A 1 -13.37 28.23 34.27
C MET A 1 -13.57 28.28 32.75
N LYS A 2 -14.53 29.06 32.21
CA LYS A 2 -14.77 29.17 30.75
C LYS A 2 -13.52 29.57 29.94
N ASN A 3 -12.75 30.56 30.40
CA ASN A 3 -11.54 31.02 29.72
C ASN A 3 -10.41 29.97 29.70
N PHE A 4 -10.34 29.11 30.73
CA PHE A 4 -9.39 28.00 30.76
C PHE A 4 -9.78 26.95 29.73
N LEU A 5 -11.05 26.53 29.72
CA LEU A 5 -11.58 25.57 28.75
C LEU A 5 -11.41 26.05 27.31
N LEU A 6 -11.66 27.33 27.02
CA LEU A 6 -11.50 27.89 25.68
C LEU A 6 -10.03 27.86 25.21
N LYS A 7 -9.09 28.22 26.10
CA LYS A 7 -7.65 28.15 25.80
C LYS A 7 -7.17 26.71 25.61
N SER A 8 -7.64 25.78 26.45
CA SER A 8 -7.35 24.35 26.29
C SER A 8 -7.90 23.81 24.97
N LEU A 9 -9.14 24.17 24.60
CA LEU A 9 -9.74 23.76 23.33
C LEU A 9 -8.96 24.31 22.13
N GLY A 10 -8.53 25.57 22.18
CA GLY A 10 -7.68 26.17 21.14
C GLY A 10 -6.35 25.42 20.97
N PHE A 11 -5.72 25.01 22.07
CA PHE A 11 -4.51 24.21 22.04
C PHE A 11 -4.74 22.82 21.42
N PHE A 12 -5.80 22.11 21.82
CA PHE A 12 -6.15 20.82 21.21
C PHE A 12 -6.49 20.95 19.72
N LEU A 13 -7.19 22.01 19.32
CA LEU A 13 -7.47 22.29 17.92
C LEU A 13 -6.17 22.48 17.12
N LEU A 14 -5.21 23.23 17.65
CA LEU A 14 -3.89 23.39 17.02
C LEU A 14 -3.19 22.04 16.84
N LEU A 15 -3.20 21.17 17.86
CA LEU A 15 -2.63 19.83 17.74
C LEU A 15 -3.31 19.00 16.65
N VAL A 16 -4.65 19.01 16.61
CA VAL A 16 -5.42 18.31 15.56
C VAL A 16 -5.06 18.83 14.16
N LEU A 17 -4.90 20.14 14.00
CA LEU A 17 -4.50 20.73 12.72
C LEU A 17 -3.08 20.32 12.31
N VAL A 18 -2.14 20.32 13.26
CA VAL A 18 -0.76 19.89 13.00
C VAL A 18 -0.70 18.42 12.62
N PHE A 19 -1.28 17.53 13.44
CA PHE A 19 -1.29 16.09 13.17
C PHE A 19 -2.09 15.73 11.91
N GLY A 20 -3.20 16.43 11.67
CA GLY A 20 -3.99 16.31 10.45
C GLY A 20 -3.20 16.73 9.21
N GLY A 21 -2.41 17.81 9.29
CA GLY A 21 -1.51 18.24 8.22
C GLY A 21 -0.42 17.22 7.90
N PHE A 22 0.21 16.63 8.93
CA PHE A 22 1.18 15.55 8.76
C PHE A 22 0.57 14.30 8.11
N GLU A 23 -0.59 13.85 8.60
CA GLU A 23 -1.30 12.69 8.04
C GLU A 23 -1.71 12.94 6.58
N TRP A 24 -2.21 14.14 6.28
CA TRP A 24 -2.55 14.56 4.92
C TRP A 24 -1.33 14.55 3.99
N ALA A 25 -0.19 15.07 4.45
CA ALA A 25 1.04 15.07 3.66
C ALA A 25 1.53 13.64 3.38
N LEU A 26 1.51 12.76 4.39
CA LEU A 26 1.91 11.36 4.26
C LEU A 26 1.05 10.59 3.26
N ARG A 27 -0.27 10.79 3.30
CA ARG A 27 -1.22 10.12 2.38
C ARG A 27 -1.09 10.57 0.93
N ARG A 28 -0.48 11.73 0.68
CA ARG A 28 -0.25 12.24 -0.68
C ARG A 28 1.03 11.70 -1.32
N ILE A 29 1.91 11.05 -0.55
CA ILE A 29 3.15 10.48 -1.10
C ILE A 29 2.77 9.33 -2.05
N PRO A 30 3.03 9.48 -3.38
CA PRO A 30 2.79 8.40 -4.32
C PRO A 30 3.64 7.19 -3.94
N ASN A 31 3.05 6.01 -3.96
CA ASN A 31 3.72 4.75 -3.63
C ASN A 31 3.04 3.60 -4.37
N ASP A 32 3.71 2.44 -4.40
CA ASP A 32 3.23 1.28 -5.16
C ASP A 32 1.86 0.78 -4.72
N TYR A 33 1.52 0.92 -3.43
CA TYR A 33 0.25 0.46 -2.89
C TYR A 33 -0.89 1.36 -3.35
N ASN A 34 -0.71 2.67 -3.27
CA ASN A 34 -1.68 3.64 -3.79
C ASN A 34 -1.85 3.52 -5.31
N TYR A 35 -0.74 3.34 -6.04
CA TYR A 35 -0.76 3.15 -7.48
C TYR A 35 -1.56 1.90 -7.87
N LYS A 36 -1.22 0.74 -7.31
CA LYS A 36 -1.90 -0.53 -7.61
C LYS A 36 -3.36 -0.53 -7.14
N ALA A 37 -3.66 0.05 -5.98
CA ALA A 37 -5.05 0.23 -5.52
C ALA A 37 -5.87 1.10 -6.49
N THR A 38 -5.24 2.15 -7.04
CA THR A 38 -5.86 3.01 -8.06
C THR A 38 -6.02 2.29 -9.39
N TYR A 39 -5.03 1.51 -9.81
CA TYR A 39 -5.09 0.70 -11.01
C TYR A 39 -6.28 -0.27 -10.95
N TYR A 40 -6.45 -1.01 -9.85
CA TYR A 40 -7.61 -1.89 -9.67
C TYR A 40 -8.95 -1.18 -9.68
N ARG A 41 -9.02 0.12 -9.36
CA ARG A 41 -10.30 0.85 -9.44
C ARG A 41 -10.71 1.16 -10.88
N HIS A 42 -9.75 1.28 -11.79
CA HIS A 42 -9.99 1.73 -13.16
C HIS A 42 -9.88 0.60 -14.19
N HIS A 43 -9.08 -0.43 -13.92
CA HIS A 43 -8.74 -1.48 -14.89
C HIS A 43 -9.08 -2.90 -14.42
N ASP A 44 -9.76 -3.09 -13.29
CA ASP A 44 -10.09 -4.44 -12.78
C ASP A 44 -10.82 -5.32 -13.81
N LYS A 45 -11.73 -4.75 -14.59
CA LYS A 45 -12.48 -5.45 -15.63
C LYS A 45 -11.66 -5.82 -16.87
N GLU A 46 -10.48 -5.23 -17.06
CA GLU A 46 -9.62 -5.43 -18.24
C GLU A 46 -8.53 -6.47 -17.97
N ILE A 47 -8.18 -6.71 -16.70
CA ILE A 47 -7.11 -7.63 -16.31
C ILE A 47 -7.54 -9.08 -16.61
N LYS A 48 -6.79 -9.73 -17.51
CA LYS A 48 -6.95 -11.15 -17.86
C LYS A 48 -6.00 -12.06 -17.08
N ILE A 49 -4.80 -11.54 -16.78
CA ILE A 49 -3.80 -12.25 -16.00
C ILE A 49 -3.42 -11.39 -14.80
N TRP A 50 -3.67 -11.88 -13.60
CA TRP A 50 -3.36 -11.16 -12.37
C TRP A 50 -2.36 -11.92 -11.53
N ASN A 51 -1.19 -11.33 -11.31
CA ASN A 51 -0.15 -11.87 -10.44
C ASN A 51 -0.19 -11.19 -9.07
N VAL A 52 -0.07 -11.95 -7.99
CA VAL A 52 0.16 -11.44 -6.63
C VAL A 52 1.32 -12.21 -5.98
N GLY A 53 1.76 -11.79 -4.80
CA GLY A 53 2.76 -12.50 -4.03
C GLY A 53 3.87 -11.60 -3.53
N SER A 54 4.96 -12.23 -3.09
CA SER A 54 6.10 -11.60 -2.43
C SER A 54 7.06 -10.89 -3.41
N SER A 55 8.24 -10.51 -2.93
CA SER A 55 9.33 -9.96 -3.76
C SER A 55 9.70 -10.84 -4.95
N HIS A 56 9.60 -12.17 -4.82
CA HIS A 56 9.85 -13.10 -5.93
C HIS A 56 8.89 -12.87 -7.10
N ALA A 57 7.62 -12.59 -6.81
CA ALA A 57 6.62 -12.26 -7.82
C ALA A 57 6.74 -10.79 -8.28
N TYR A 58 7.07 -9.89 -7.36
CA TYR A 58 7.21 -8.46 -7.61
C TYR A 58 8.31 -8.14 -8.63
N TYR A 59 9.47 -8.80 -8.51
CA TYR A 59 10.59 -8.62 -9.43
C TYR A 59 10.68 -9.71 -10.51
N GLY A 60 10.06 -10.87 -10.30
CA GLY A 60 10.22 -12.04 -11.17
C GLY A 60 9.18 -12.20 -12.27
N ILE A 61 8.04 -11.51 -12.19
CA ILE A 61 6.98 -11.61 -13.20
C ILE A 61 6.77 -10.25 -13.85
N ASN A 62 7.18 -10.15 -15.11
CA ASN A 62 6.93 -8.98 -15.94
C ASN A 62 5.67 -9.21 -16.80
N PRO A 63 4.59 -8.43 -16.59
CA PRO A 63 3.37 -8.57 -17.38
C PRO A 63 3.52 -8.35 -18.89
N ASP A 64 4.55 -7.61 -19.34
CA ASP A 64 4.74 -7.28 -20.75
C ASP A 64 5.07 -8.51 -21.62
N TYR A 65 5.45 -9.64 -21.01
CA TYR A 65 5.69 -10.90 -21.73
C TYR A 65 4.43 -11.75 -21.94
N PHE A 66 3.28 -11.35 -21.40
CA PHE A 66 2.04 -12.05 -21.68
C PHE A 66 1.35 -11.47 -22.92
N GLU A 67 0.78 -12.34 -23.74
CA GLU A 67 -0.02 -11.93 -24.91
C GLU A 67 -1.36 -11.26 -24.55
N LYS A 68 -1.77 -11.37 -23.27
CA LYS A 68 -3.04 -10.86 -22.75
C LYS A 68 -2.78 -9.77 -21.73
N THR A 69 -3.76 -8.88 -21.54
CA THR A 69 -3.72 -7.81 -20.52
C THR A 69 -3.41 -8.39 -19.15
N ALA A 70 -2.22 -8.09 -18.65
CA ALA A 70 -1.68 -8.63 -17.43
C ALA A 70 -1.26 -7.52 -16.47
N PHE A 71 -1.37 -7.77 -15.17
CA PHE A 71 -0.94 -6.81 -14.16
C PHE A 71 -0.26 -7.50 -12.99
N ASN A 72 0.86 -6.92 -12.54
CA ASN A 72 1.60 -7.39 -11.38
C ASN A 72 1.14 -6.65 -10.11
N GLY A 73 0.36 -7.36 -9.30
CA GLY A 73 -0.16 -6.95 -8.01
C GLY A 73 0.70 -7.26 -6.79
N ALA A 74 1.86 -7.90 -6.98
CA ALA A 74 2.74 -8.34 -5.89
C ALA A 74 3.40 -7.18 -5.13
N HIS A 75 3.86 -7.41 -3.91
CA HIS A 75 4.63 -6.44 -3.13
C HIS A 75 5.81 -7.11 -2.42
N VAL A 76 6.85 -6.33 -2.13
CA VAL A 76 7.99 -6.79 -1.33
C VAL A 76 7.49 -7.31 0.02
N SER A 77 7.88 -8.55 0.33
CA SER A 77 7.53 -9.28 1.56
C SER A 77 6.04 -9.47 1.84
N GLN A 78 5.19 -9.32 0.82
CA GLN A 78 3.79 -9.71 0.91
C GLN A 78 3.67 -11.18 1.30
N SER A 79 2.87 -11.43 2.33
CA SER A 79 2.54 -12.77 2.82
C SER A 79 1.17 -13.22 2.33
N LEU A 80 0.94 -14.54 2.36
CA LEU A 80 -0.27 -15.18 1.81
C LEU A 80 -1.59 -14.67 2.43
N ASP A 81 -1.57 -14.17 3.65
CA ASP A 81 -2.75 -13.56 4.26
C ASP A 81 -3.14 -12.23 3.61
N PHE A 82 -2.17 -11.45 3.11
CA PHE A 82 -2.42 -10.25 2.32
C PHE A 82 -2.84 -10.59 0.90
N ASP A 83 -2.24 -11.61 0.27
CA ASP A 83 -2.70 -12.16 -1.01
C ASP A 83 -4.19 -12.52 -0.94
N LEU A 84 -4.59 -13.25 0.11
CA LEU A 84 -5.98 -13.64 0.34
C LEU A 84 -6.91 -12.44 0.56
N LYS A 85 -6.46 -11.41 1.27
CA LYS A 85 -7.24 -10.17 1.49
C LYS A 85 -7.47 -9.43 0.17
N LEU A 86 -6.43 -9.27 -0.65
CA LEU A 86 -6.53 -8.66 -1.98
C LEU A 86 -7.43 -9.48 -2.90
N LEU A 87 -7.25 -10.80 -2.94
CA LEU A 87 -8.07 -11.71 -3.73
C LEU A 87 -9.55 -11.56 -3.37
N ARG A 88 -9.91 -11.69 -2.09
CA ARG A 88 -11.30 -11.53 -1.61
C ARG A 88 -11.89 -10.15 -1.96
N LYS A 89 -11.06 -9.11 -2.00
CA LYS A 89 -11.51 -7.75 -2.30
C LYS A 89 -11.81 -7.53 -3.77
N TYR A 90 -10.97 -8.06 -4.66
CA TYR A 90 -10.98 -7.68 -6.08
C TYR A 90 -11.50 -8.76 -7.02
N ILE A 91 -11.39 -10.05 -6.66
CA ILE A 91 -11.69 -11.16 -7.58
C ILE A 91 -13.10 -11.10 -8.18
N ARG A 92 -14.10 -10.66 -7.41
CA ARG A 92 -15.50 -10.57 -7.87
C ARG A 92 -15.77 -9.42 -8.83
N ARG A 93 -14.82 -8.50 -9.02
CA ARG A 93 -14.91 -7.35 -9.93
C ARG A 93 -14.07 -7.54 -11.20
N MET A 94 -13.20 -8.54 -11.22
CA MET A 94 -12.31 -8.82 -12.35
C MET A 94 -13.02 -9.76 -13.34
N ASP A 95 -13.99 -9.21 -14.06
CA ASP A 95 -14.91 -9.98 -14.92
C ASP A 95 -14.19 -10.70 -16.08
N SER A 96 -13.04 -10.17 -16.51
CA SER A 96 -12.23 -10.74 -17.60
C SER A 96 -11.08 -11.64 -17.11
N LEU A 97 -10.99 -11.93 -15.80
CA LEU A 97 -9.86 -12.68 -15.27
C LEU A 97 -9.90 -14.14 -15.74
N GLU A 98 -8.84 -14.55 -16.43
CA GLU A 98 -8.66 -15.91 -16.95
C GLU A 98 -7.61 -16.67 -16.14
N VAL A 99 -6.56 -15.99 -15.67
CA VAL A 99 -5.43 -16.59 -14.95
C VAL A 99 -5.09 -15.78 -13.70
N PHE A 100 -5.03 -16.46 -12.56
CA PHE A 100 -4.50 -15.92 -11.31
C PHE A 100 -3.18 -16.60 -10.95
N ILE A 101 -2.11 -15.83 -10.79
CA ILE A 101 -0.77 -16.33 -10.50
C ILE A 101 -0.43 -16.01 -9.04
N LEU A 102 -0.13 -17.06 -8.25
CA LEU A 102 0.30 -16.96 -6.86
C LEU A 102 1.61 -17.75 -6.67
N PRO A 103 2.78 -17.11 -6.82
CA PRO A 103 4.05 -17.77 -6.60
C PRO A 103 4.23 -18.11 -5.11
N VAL A 104 4.44 -19.39 -4.82
CA VAL A 104 4.75 -19.89 -3.47
C VAL A 104 6.24 -20.17 -3.40
N SER A 105 6.91 -19.53 -2.45
CA SER A 105 8.32 -19.75 -2.14
C SER A 105 8.47 -20.47 -0.81
N TYR A 106 9.65 -21.00 -0.52
CA TYR A 106 9.91 -21.74 0.71
C TYR A 106 9.40 -21.01 1.97
N PHE A 107 9.64 -19.70 2.07
CA PHE A 107 9.23 -18.91 3.23
C PHE A 107 7.72 -18.60 3.28
N SER A 108 6.99 -18.71 2.16
CA SER A 108 5.60 -18.23 2.05
C SER A 108 4.65 -18.90 3.05
N LEU A 109 4.91 -20.16 3.40
CA LEU A 109 4.07 -20.92 4.34
C LEU A 109 4.42 -20.69 5.82
N PHE A 110 5.58 -20.08 6.10
CA PHE A 110 6.12 -19.91 7.45
C PHE A 110 6.26 -18.45 7.88
N SER A 111 5.94 -17.51 6.98
CA SER A 111 6.06 -16.08 7.25
C SER A 111 4.69 -15.39 7.29
N ARG A 112 4.62 -14.33 8.10
CA ARG A 112 3.55 -13.34 8.06
C ARG A 112 4.18 -11.97 8.10
N LEU A 113 3.80 -11.09 7.17
CA LEU A 113 4.37 -9.74 7.08
C LEU A 113 4.25 -9.00 8.42
N GLU A 114 3.09 -9.11 9.08
CA GLU A 114 2.83 -8.46 10.38
C GLU A 114 3.77 -8.92 11.52
N LYS A 115 4.40 -10.09 11.38
CA LYS A 115 5.31 -10.66 12.39
C LYS A 115 6.78 -10.64 11.97
N GLY A 116 7.08 -10.15 10.76
CA GLY A 116 8.43 -10.13 10.21
C GLY A 116 9.16 -8.81 10.44
N ALA A 117 10.44 -8.76 10.04
CA ALA A 117 11.25 -7.55 10.09
C ALA A 117 10.68 -6.39 9.25
N GLU A 118 9.89 -6.72 8.22
CA GLU A 118 9.23 -5.73 7.35
C GLU A 118 7.78 -5.42 7.75
N ALA A 119 7.38 -5.70 8.99
CA ALA A 119 6.03 -5.41 9.50
C ALA A 119 5.61 -3.94 9.32
N TRP A 120 6.57 -3.01 9.27
CA TRP A 120 6.33 -1.60 8.96
C TRP A 120 5.63 -1.39 7.61
N ARG A 121 5.75 -2.30 6.64
CA ARG A 121 5.03 -2.21 5.35
C ARG A 121 3.52 -2.42 5.47
N CYS A 122 3.04 -2.99 6.57
CA CYS A 122 1.60 -3.23 6.79
C CYS A 122 0.79 -1.94 6.70
N ILE A 123 1.37 -0.79 7.11
CA ILE A 123 0.71 0.52 7.03
C ILE A 123 0.34 0.90 5.59
N ASN A 124 1.12 0.47 4.60
CA ASN A 124 0.88 0.78 3.20
C ASN A 124 -0.34 0.05 2.64
N TYR A 125 -0.79 -1.04 3.26
CA TYR A 125 -2.02 -1.72 2.86
C TYR A 125 -3.29 -0.94 3.22
N SER A 126 -3.18 0.14 4.01
CA SER A 126 -4.28 1.08 4.24
C SER A 126 -4.71 1.85 2.98
N GLU A 127 -3.87 1.86 1.93
CA GLU A 127 -4.22 2.40 0.61
C GLU A 127 -5.27 1.55 -0.11
N TYR A 128 -5.34 0.26 0.22
CA TYR A 128 -6.40 -0.62 -0.27
C TYR A 128 -7.63 -0.52 0.64
N PRO A 129 -8.85 -0.52 0.06
CA PRO A 129 -10.10 -0.56 0.84
C PRO A 129 -10.38 -1.97 1.38
N LEU A 130 -9.42 -2.53 2.12
CA LEU A 130 -9.53 -3.82 2.81
C LEU A 130 -10.26 -3.62 4.14
N ALA A 131 -11.20 -4.51 4.46
CA ALA A 131 -11.73 -4.58 5.81
C ALA A 131 -10.60 -5.06 6.75
N GLN A 132 -10.52 -4.51 7.97
CA GLN A 132 -9.67 -4.95 9.10
C GLN A 132 -8.37 -4.18 9.41
N PHE A 133 -8.34 -2.86 9.27
CA PHE A 133 -7.32 -2.07 9.98
C PHE A 133 -7.95 -1.27 11.12
N GLY A 134 -7.52 -1.56 12.35
CA GLY A 134 -7.85 -0.75 13.53
C GLY A 134 -7.30 0.67 13.41
N LEU A 135 -7.82 1.59 14.22
CA LEU A 135 -7.56 3.04 14.11
C LEU A 135 -6.07 3.41 14.00
N ARG A 136 -5.19 2.72 14.75
CA ARG A 136 -3.73 2.92 14.70
C ARG A 136 -3.10 2.60 13.35
N LYS A 137 -3.62 1.60 12.62
CA LYS A 137 -3.14 1.22 11.29
C LYS A 137 -3.78 2.07 10.17
N ASN A 138 -4.72 2.96 10.51
CA ASN A 138 -5.29 3.95 9.59
C ASN A 138 -4.63 5.32 9.74
N LEU A 139 -3.77 5.53 10.73
CA LEU A 139 -3.03 6.78 10.90
C LEU A 139 -1.56 6.52 10.60
N ARG A 140 -1.09 6.96 9.42
CA ARG A 140 0.28 6.73 8.95
C ARG A 140 1.30 7.31 9.91
N ILE A 141 0.97 8.41 10.57
CA ILE A 141 1.85 9.04 11.56
C ILE A 141 2.26 8.11 12.72
N PHE A 142 1.43 7.11 13.06
CA PHE A 142 1.72 6.16 14.14
C PHE A 142 2.27 4.81 13.66
N GLY A 143 2.18 4.53 12.35
CA GLY A 143 2.58 3.26 11.76
C GLY A 143 3.89 3.29 10.97
N ASP A 144 4.40 4.49 10.70
CA ASP A 144 5.58 4.71 9.87
C ASP A 144 6.72 5.30 10.71
N GLN A 145 7.81 4.56 10.87
CA GLN A 145 8.96 4.96 11.70
C GLN A 145 9.64 6.23 11.18
N ALA A 146 9.53 6.54 9.89
CA ALA A 146 10.08 7.74 9.26
C ALA A 146 9.00 8.79 8.97
N ALA A 147 7.80 8.69 9.55
CA ALA A 147 6.64 9.53 9.24
C ALA A 147 6.98 11.04 9.18
N PHE A 148 7.73 11.56 10.14
CA PHE A 148 8.04 12.99 10.19
C PHE A 148 8.92 13.45 9.02
N ASP A 149 9.99 12.72 8.72
CA ASP A 149 10.90 13.05 7.62
C ASP A 149 10.19 12.92 6.27
N ARG A 150 9.45 11.82 6.10
CA ARG A 150 8.63 11.58 4.91
C ARG A 150 7.60 12.69 4.69
N ALA A 151 6.91 13.11 5.74
CA ALA A 151 5.92 14.19 5.66
C ALA A 151 6.57 15.53 5.33
N LYS A 152 7.73 15.83 5.91
CA LYS A 152 8.47 17.07 5.65
C LYS A 152 8.92 17.15 4.20
N GLU A 153 9.37 16.04 3.61
CA GLU A 153 9.70 15.95 2.19
C GLU A 153 8.45 16.00 1.29
N ALA A 154 7.35 15.38 1.71
CA ALA A 154 6.08 15.44 0.99
C ALA A 154 5.54 16.87 0.91
N LEU A 155 5.65 17.64 2.00
CA LEU A 155 5.28 19.06 2.04
C LEU A 155 6.14 19.93 1.11
N LYS A 156 7.37 19.51 0.79
CA LYS A 156 8.23 20.15 -0.21
C LYS A 156 7.89 19.74 -1.65
N GLY A 157 6.97 18.80 -1.84
CA GLY A 157 6.52 18.32 -3.16
C GLY A 157 7.52 17.41 -3.89
N SER A 158 8.63 17.03 -3.27
CA SER A 158 9.73 16.32 -3.94
C SER A 158 9.69 14.80 -3.79
N ARG A 159 8.80 14.26 -2.95
CA ARG A 159 8.82 12.84 -2.58
C ARG A 159 7.92 11.98 -3.45
N ASN A 160 8.49 10.95 -4.05
CA ASN A 160 7.78 9.90 -4.75
C ASN A 160 8.39 8.54 -4.36
N ASP A 161 7.59 7.71 -3.68
CA ASP A 161 8.00 6.39 -3.20
C ASP A 161 7.50 5.27 -4.14
N ARG A 162 7.02 5.61 -5.35
CA ARG A 162 6.68 4.62 -6.37
C ARG A 162 7.96 3.98 -6.91
N SER A 163 8.05 2.67 -6.78
CA SER A 163 9.15 1.84 -7.26
C SER A 163 8.71 0.80 -8.30
N CYS A 164 7.43 0.74 -8.66
CA CYS A 164 6.92 -0.13 -9.73
C CYS A 164 6.71 0.59 -11.07
N LEU A 165 6.85 -0.17 -12.16
CA LEU A 165 6.49 0.21 -13.53
C LEU A 165 4.97 0.35 -13.69
N ASP A 166 4.50 0.79 -14.86
CA ASP A 166 3.06 0.95 -15.13
C ASP A 166 2.29 -0.36 -15.18
N ASN A 167 2.97 -1.45 -15.51
CA ASN A 167 2.41 -2.81 -15.41
C ASN A 167 2.45 -3.39 -13.97
N GLY A 168 2.94 -2.62 -13.00
CA GLY A 168 3.03 -2.99 -11.59
C GLY A 168 4.25 -3.84 -11.22
N MET A 169 5.09 -4.25 -12.18
CA MET A 169 6.36 -4.93 -11.88
C MET A 169 7.29 -3.99 -11.10
N GLY A 170 8.02 -4.51 -10.13
CA GLY A 170 9.06 -3.74 -9.46
C GLY A 170 10.16 -3.33 -10.43
N SER A 171 10.42 -2.03 -10.54
CA SER A 171 11.68 -1.57 -11.11
C SER A 171 12.80 -1.99 -10.15
N ALA A 172 13.88 -2.58 -10.66
CA ALA A 172 14.98 -3.08 -9.84
C ALA A 172 15.48 -1.98 -8.88
N PHE A 173 16.04 -2.38 -7.74
CA PHE A 173 16.51 -1.47 -6.68
C PHE A 173 17.18 -0.22 -7.27
N ARG A 174 16.54 0.94 -7.12
CA ARG A 174 17.25 2.22 -7.22
C ARG A 174 18.16 2.28 -5.98
N TYR A 175 19.39 1.82 -6.13
CA TYR A 175 20.48 2.12 -5.22
C TYR A 175 20.82 3.60 -5.30
#